data_AF-A0A970SPQ8-F1
#
_entry.id   AF-A0A970SPQ8-F1
#
_cell.length_a   1.000
_cell.length_b   1.000
_cell.length_c   1.000
_cell.angle_alpha   90.00
_cell.angle_beta   90.00
_cell.angle_gamma   90.00
#
_symmetry.space_group_name_H-M   'P 1'
#
loop_
_entity.id
_entity.type
_entity.pdbx_description
1 polymer ?
#
loop_
_entity_poly.entity_id
_entity_poly.type
_entity_poly.pdbx_seq_one_letter_code
_entity_poly.pdbx_strand_id
1 'polypeptide(L)'
;MLRVMSILVLLVLITLPCIAAQPNSVLVVYNANSNTPNNPKSFEYNPAFNKASLAVAKYYASQRAIPDENLLGLPNALYTELINSSHYLSEIATPIWKYLSTHPHINYIVLCYGIPSRISYQSNYDMSVDAALALLGNPGVPDAQGEFARHWGINSANPYCGKDIDFGTFKDSAENSLRVTQDGVAATWKLNYLVTRLDAYSQPTVNVNGTAIPRDVKAMIDRSVAAKAGGKFVVDRGASEIASVVNRFTGDLSSANIVTDSTSKYLTGEDDVIGYWGEHMIINRNANNYTTWTRPFHKWLPGGIAIYNTNDGHSYRIPKYTWWAMPGVTDNTADKPNRVLAGHIKVINMYASLASFPRDQYDKHQVVLCDSSGKIIKRSDNSECRATFSRGVCTINISNLNWPADHKSSIELRFPVNDALFPDGYIYESRSPHVADTTIYNARQSGITFDCSYPGLTRVVSSSYIAEGASGTISLLNHIGSSSFYNAGIAFSRYYAGYSWAESAYMAIPRLGTHYTVLGDPLMAPFAAKSAQSSSTPKRE
;
A
#
# COMPACT_ATOMS: atom_id res chain seq x y z
N MET A 1 21.57 55.30 -50.10
CA MET A 1 20.56 55.05 -49.06
C MET A 1 20.08 53.61 -49.18
N LEU A 2 20.79 52.66 -48.57
CA LEU A 2 20.37 51.26 -48.44
C LEU A 2 20.18 50.99 -46.95
N ARG A 3 18.95 50.69 -46.51
CA ARG A 3 18.65 50.26 -45.15
C ARG A 3 18.88 48.75 -45.06
N VAL A 4 19.90 48.35 -44.32
CA VAL A 4 20.10 46.96 -43.87
C VAL A 4 19.22 46.76 -42.64
N MET A 5 18.16 45.97 -42.77
CA MET A 5 17.42 45.43 -41.62
C MET A 5 18.22 44.25 -41.05
N SER A 6 18.84 44.47 -39.89
CA SER A 6 19.37 43.38 -39.07
C SER A 6 18.20 42.65 -38.41
N ILE A 7 17.91 41.44 -38.89
CA ILE A 7 17.07 40.47 -38.19
C ILE A 7 17.90 39.94 -37.02
N LEU A 8 17.66 40.49 -35.83
CA LEU A 8 18.16 39.92 -34.58
C LEU A 8 17.31 38.68 -34.29
N VAL A 9 17.80 37.50 -34.67
CA VAL A 9 17.25 36.22 -34.19
C VAL A 9 17.62 36.12 -32.72
N LEU A 10 16.70 36.57 -31.86
CA LEU A 10 16.77 36.34 -30.42
C LEU A 10 16.56 34.83 -30.21
N LEU A 11 17.66 34.08 -30.18
CA LEU A 11 17.69 32.69 -29.75
C LEU A 11 17.44 32.71 -28.24
N VAL A 12 16.16 32.79 -27.85
CA VAL A 12 15.74 32.51 -26.49
C VAL A 12 16.07 31.04 -26.26
N LEU A 13 17.21 30.79 -25.62
CA LEU A 13 17.45 29.56 -24.88
C LEU A 13 16.35 29.50 -23.82
N ILE A 14 15.21 28.94 -24.21
CA ILE A 14 14.21 28.45 -23.28
C ILE A 14 14.94 27.36 -22.51
N THR A 15 15.41 27.68 -21.31
CA THR A 15 15.75 26.67 -20.32
C THR A 15 14.48 25.86 -20.12
N LEU A 16 14.42 24.70 -20.78
CA LEU A 16 13.29 23.79 -20.69
C LEU A 16 13.03 23.58 -19.19
N PRO A 17 11.82 23.90 -18.68
CA PRO A 17 11.47 23.50 -17.33
C PRO A 17 11.68 21.99 -17.23
N CYS A 18 12.04 21.51 -16.02
CA CYS A 18 11.96 20.10 -15.64
C CYS A 18 10.87 19.42 -16.47
N ILE A 19 11.25 18.60 -17.46
CA ILE A 19 10.27 18.05 -18.41
C ILE A 19 9.42 17.12 -17.57
N ALA A 20 8.25 17.61 -17.18
CA ALA A 20 7.31 16.84 -16.38
C ALA A 20 7.11 15.48 -17.04
N ALA A 21 7.08 14.41 -16.24
CA ALA A 21 6.81 13.06 -16.71
C ALA A 21 5.64 13.05 -17.70
N GLN A 22 5.86 12.48 -18.89
CA GLN A 22 4.89 12.55 -20.00
C GLN A 22 4.08 11.26 -20.10
N PRO A 23 2.79 11.32 -20.51
CA PRO A 23 1.95 10.13 -20.72
C PRO A 23 2.59 9.06 -21.61
N ASN A 24 3.29 9.47 -22.68
CA ASN A 24 3.96 8.54 -23.60
C ASN A 24 5.12 7.76 -22.96
N SER A 25 5.67 8.23 -21.85
CA SER A 25 6.79 7.58 -21.14
C SER A 25 6.34 6.56 -20.10
N VAL A 26 5.03 6.29 -20.00
CA VAL A 26 4.43 5.39 -19.03
C VAL A 26 3.95 4.11 -19.71
N LEU A 27 4.42 2.96 -19.23
CA LEU A 27 3.88 1.64 -19.55
C LEU A 27 2.88 1.21 -18.47
N VAL A 28 1.66 0.87 -18.86
CA VAL A 28 0.63 0.37 -17.95
C VAL A 28 0.52 -1.15 -18.12
N VAL A 29 0.85 -1.90 -17.08
CA VAL A 29 0.86 -3.36 -17.07
C VAL A 29 -0.35 -3.89 -16.31
N TYR A 30 -1.13 -4.77 -16.94
CA TYR A 30 -2.32 -5.37 -16.33
C TYR A 30 -2.32 -6.88 -16.44
N ASN A 31 -3.05 -7.53 -15.52
CA ASN A 31 -3.25 -8.97 -15.54
C ASN A 31 -4.28 -9.32 -16.62
N ALA A 32 -3.83 -9.96 -17.70
CA ALA A 32 -4.66 -10.41 -18.81
C ALA A 32 -4.95 -11.91 -18.75
N ASN A 33 -4.61 -12.57 -17.65
CA ASN A 33 -4.86 -13.98 -17.47
C ASN A 33 -6.35 -14.25 -17.55
N SER A 34 -6.76 -15.19 -18.40
CA SER A 34 -8.16 -15.59 -18.53
C SER A 34 -8.42 -16.95 -17.87
N ASN A 35 -7.37 -17.61 -17.38
CA ASN A 35 -7.47 -18.93 -16.78
C ASN A 35 -8.09 -18.83 -15.38
N THR A 36 -9.04 -19.71 -15.11
CA THR A 36 -9.48 -20.05 -13.76
C THR A 36 -8.44 -20.95 -13.10
N PRO A 37 -7.81 -20.58 -11.97
CA PRO A 37 -6.92 -21.45 -11.24
C PRO A 37 -7.61 -22.78 -10.92
N ASN A 38 -6.88 -23.87 -11.13
CA ASN A 38 -7.35 -25.23 -10.84
C ASN A 38 -7.58 -25.50 -9.33
N ASN A 39 -7.29 -24.52 -8.46
CA ASN A 39 -7.52 -24.60 -7.02
C ASN A 39 -8.33 -23.39 -6.51
N PRO A 40 -9.68 -23.45 -6.57
CA PRO A 40 -10.58 -22.39 -6.08
C PRO A 40 -10.60 -22.26 -4.54
N LYS A 41 -9.76 -22.99 -3.79
CA LYS A 41 -9.73 -22.94 -2.32
C LYS A 41 -8.87 -21.80 -1.75
N SER A 42 -8.10 -21.08 -2.58
CA SER A 42 -7.62 -19.78 -2.12
C SER A 42 -8.83 -18.83 -2.16
N PHE A 43 -9.18 -18.25 -1.01
CA PHE A 43 -10.14 -17.15 -0.88
C PHE A 43 -9.81 -15.90 -1.75
N GLU A 44 -8.79 -16.00 -2.60
CA GLU A 44 -8.21 -14.94 -3.41
C GLU A 44 -8.60 -15.04 -4.88
N TYR A 45 -9.22 -16.13 -5.36
CA TYR A 45 -9.62 -16.17 -6.75
C TYR A 45 -11.11 -15.81 -6.97
N ASN A 46 -11.34 -14.68 -7.65
CA ASN A 46 -12.62 -14.27 -8.22
C ASN A 46 -12.40 -13.94 -9.71
N PRO A 47 -13.09 -14.58 -10.66
CA PRO A 47 -13.01 -14.26 -12.08
C PRO A 47 -13.26 -12.77 -12.42
N ALA A 48 -13.93 -12.02 -11.54
CA ALA A 48 -14.09 -10.57 -11.65
C ALA A 48 -12.75 -9.80 -11.60
N PHE A 49 -11.69 -10.38 -11.03
CA PHE A 49 -10.41 -9.70 -10.85
C PHE A 49 -9.64 -9.44 -12.13
N ASN A 50 -9.65 -10.37 -13.09
CA ASN A 50 -8.93 -10.17 -14.36
C ASN A 50 -9.62 -9.08 -15.20
N LYS A 51 -10.95 -9.06 -15.17
CA LYS A 51 -11.74 -7.96 -15.75
C LYS A 51 -11.46 -6.64 -15.04
N ALA A 52 -11.25 -6.66 -13.72
CA ALA A 52 -10.92 -5.48 -12.94
C ALA A 52 -9.53 -4.91 -13.28
N SER A 53 -8.51 -5.77 -13.47
CA SER A 53 -7.16 -5.32 -13.82
C SER A 53 -7.14 -4.55 -15.15
N LEU A 54 -7.78 -5.10 -16.20
CA LEU A 54 -7.95 -4.43 -17.48
C LEU A 54 -8.78 -3.14 -17.35
N ALA A 55 -9.82 -3.14 -16.50
CA ALA A 55 -10.63 -1.96 -16.26
C ALA A 55 -9.83 -0.83 -15.61
N VAL A 56 -9.00 -1.14 -14.63
CA VAL A 56 -8.07 -0.19 -13.99
C VAL A 56 -7.13 0.39 -15.04
N ALA A 57 -6.52 -0.46 -15.86
CA ALA A 57 -5.59 -0.02 -16.91
C ALA A 57 -6.24 0.94 -17.91
N LYS A 58 -7.40 0.56 -18.47
CA LYS A 58 -8.14 1.40 -19.42
C LYS A 58 -8.62 2.70 -18.78
N TYR A 59 -9.09 2.63 -17.54
CA TYR A 59 -9.53 3.82 -16.82
C TYR A 59 -8.37 4.79 -16.60
N TYR A 60 -7.28 4.32 -16.00
CA TYR A 60 -6.08 5.12 -15.78
C TYR A 60 -5.53 5.72 -17.08
N ALA A 61 -5.43 4.89 -18.14
CA ALA A 61 -4.97 5.33 -19.45
C ALA A 61 -5.83 6.47 -20.00
N SER A 62 -7.16 6.35 -19.92
CA SER A 62 -8.09 7.40 -20.34
C SER A 62 -7.92 8.69 -19.55
N GLN A 63 -7.70 8.61 -18.23
CA GLN A 63 -7.56 9.78 -17.37
C GLN A 63 -6.24 10.53 -17.59
N ARG A 64 -5.18 9.82 -17.98
CA ARG A 64 -3.84 10.39 -18.19
C ARG A 64 -3.44 10.54 -19.66
N ALA A 65 -4.34 10.21 -20.59
CA ALA A 65 -4.05 10.15 -22.02
C ALA A 65 -2.82 9.28 -22.33
N ILE A 66 -2.70 8.13 -21.64
CA ILE A 66 -1.68 7.13 -21.96
C ILE A 66 -2.04 6.48 -23.30
N PRO A 67 -1.11 6.39 -24.26
CA PRO A 67 -1.37 5.75 -25.55
C PRO A 67 -1.80 4.28 -25.38
N ASP A 68 -2.72 3.80 -26.21
CA ASP A 68 -3.19 2.41 -26.17
C ASP A 68 -2.05 1.40 -26.40
N GLU A 69 -1.05 1.77 -27.20
CA GLU A 69 0.16 0.95 -27.41
C GLU A 69 0.91 0.67 -26.10
N ASN A 70 0.87 1.61 -25.15
CA ASN A 70 1.52 1.51 -23.85
C ASN A 70 0.71 0.70 -22.82
N LEU A 71 -0.31 -0.05 -23.22
CA LEU A 71 -1.04 -0.97 -22.34
C LEU A 71 -0.62 -2.42 -22.63
N LEU A 72 0.14 -3.01 -21.70
CA LEU A 72 0.63 -4.37 -21.82
C LEU A 72 -0.15 -5.34 -20.90
N GLY A 73 -0.85 -6.28 -21.53
CA GLY A 73 -1.53 -7.37 -20.83
C GLY A 73 -0.62 -8.57 -20.63
N LEU A 74 -0.54 -9.09 -19.40
CA LEU A 74 0.20 -10.32 -19.07
C LEU A 74 -0.75 -11.53 -19.08
N PRO A 75 -0.71 -12.40 -20.10
CA PRO A 75 -1.71 -13.45 -20.30
C PRO A 75 -1.59 -14.62 -19.32
N ASN A 76 -0.45 -14.76 -18.65
CA ASN A 76 -0.18 -15.88 -17.75
C ASN A 76 0.02 -15.47 -16.30
N ALA A 77 0.02 -14.17 -15.98
CA ALA A 77 0.28 -13.69 -14.63
C ALA A 77 -0.75 -14.25 -13.63
N LEU A 78 -0.28 -14.90 -12.58
CA LEU A 78 -1.16 -15.44 -11.54
C LEU A 78 -1.84 -14.35 -10.72
N TYR A 79 -3.08 -14.59 -10.28
CA TYR A 79 -3.75 -13.74 -9.31
C TYR A 79 -3.46 -14.21 -7.88
N THR A 80 -2.29 -13.83 -7.38
CA THR A 80 -1.80 -14.12 -6.02
C THR A 80 -0.89 -12.98 -5.60
N GLU A 81 -0.79 -12.73 -4.29
CA GLU A 81 0.19 -11.76 -3.79
C GLU A 81 1.63 -12.29 -3.94
N LEU A 82 1.82 -13.60 -3.72
CA LEU A 82 3.12 -14.26 -3.69
C LEU A 82 3.26 -15.28 -4.83
N ILE A 83 4.29 -15.11 -5.65
CA ILE A 83 4.72 -16.04 -6.71
C ILE A 83 6.15 -16.51 -6.45
N ASN A 84 6.61 -17.60 -7.06
CA ASN A 84 8.04 -17.96 -7.02
C ASN A 84 8.82 -17.26 -8.13
N SER A 85 10.16 -17.36 -8.10
CA SER A 85 11.04 -16.76 -9.11
C SER A 85 10.75 -17.23 -10.53
N SER A 86 10.45 -18.51 -10.74
CA SER A 86 10.13 -19.08 -12.06
C SER A 86 8.89 -18.42 -12.68
N HIS A 87 7.81 -18.25 -11.90
CA HIS A 87 6.62 -17.53 -12.33
C HIS A 87 6.92 -16.05 -12.60
N TYR A 88 7.67 -15.38 -11.73
CA TYR A 88 8.07 -13.99 -11.96
C TYR A 88 8.80 -13.81 -13.30
N LEU A 89 9.79 -14.67 -13.56
CA LEU A 89 10.58 -14.64 -14.79
C LEU A 89 9.70 -14.82 -16.02
N SER A 90 9.01 -15.96 -16.09
CA SER A 90 8.30 -16.41 -17.29
C SER A 90 7.02 -15.62 -17.55
N GLU A 91 6.32 -15.15 -16.52
CA GLU A 91 4.99 -14.57 -16.66
C GLU A 91 4.97 -13.04 -16.51
N ILE A 92 6.01 -12.44 -15.92
CA ILE A 92 6.07 -10.99 -15.65
C ILE A 92 7.31 -10.35 -16.29
N ALA A 93 8.51 -10.70 -15.84
CA ALA A 93 9.73 -9.98 -16.21
C ALA A 93 10.08 -10.14 -17.70
N THR A 94 10.07 -11.36 -18.23
CA THR A 94 10.37 -11.63 -19.65
C THR A 94 9.40 -10.93 -20.61
N PRO A 95 8.06 -11.02 -20.48
CA PRO A 95 7.16 -10.32 -21.38
C PRO A 95 7.28 -8.80 -21.30
N ILE A 96 7.45 -8.24 -20.09
CA ILE A 96 7.68 -6.79 -19.92
C ILE A 96 9.00 -6.37 -20.57
N TRP A 97 10.08 -7.12 -20.36
CA TRP A 97 11.38 -6.80 -20.96
C TRP A 97 11.36 -6.85 -22.48
N LYS A 98 10.69 -7.86 -23.05
CA LYS A 98 10.50 -7.98 -24.51
C LYS A 98 9.75 -6.77 -25.08
N TYR A 99 8.77 -6.23 -24.35
CA TYR A 99 8.08 -5.01 -24.75
C TYR A 99 9.02 -3.80 -24.68
N LEU A 100 9.66 -3.59 -23.52
CA LEU A 100 10.51 -2.42 -23.25
C LEU A 100 11.73 -2.31 -24.18
N SER A 101 12.28 -3.43 -24.66
CA SER A 101 13.41 -3.42 -25.61
C SER A 101 13.08 -2.76 -26.96
N THR A 102 11.79 -2.61 -27.28
CA THR A 102 11.30 -1.91 -28.47
C THR A 102 10.68 -0.53 -28.15
N HIS A 103 10.61 -0.15 -26.87
CA HIS A 103 10.01 1.09 -26.39
C HIS A 103 10.97 1.84 -25.45
N PRO A 104 12.14 2.30 -25.93
CA PRO A 104 13.19 2.89 -25.08
C PRO A 104 12.76 4.21 -24.42
N HIS A 105 11.69 4.84 -24.90
CA HIS A 105 11.11 6.07 -24.35
C HIS A 105 10.36 5.85 -23.03
N ILE A 106 10.10 4.61 -22.63
CA ILE A 106 9.42 4.30 -21.36
C ILE A 106 10.37 4.50 -20.19
N ASN A 107 9.89 5.29 -19.22
CA ASN A 107 10.59 5.63 -17.99
C ASN A 107 9.84 5.15 -16.74
N TYR A 108 8.51 4.98 -16.85
CA TYR A 108 7.65 4.60 -15.74
C TYR A 108 6.90 3.31 -16.07
N ILE A 109 6.81 2.41 -15.08
CA ILE A 109 6.00 1.20 -15.18
C ILE A 109 4.91 1.28 -14.12
N VAL A 110 3.64 1.14 -14.53
CA VAL A 110 2.48 1.16 -13.64
C VAL A 110 1.87 -0.23 -13.60
N LEU A 111 1.98 -0.89 -12.45
CA LEU A 111 1.37 -2.19 -12.21
C LEU A 111 -0.08 -2.00 -11.77
N CYS A 112 -1.03 -2.56 -12.52
CA CYS A 112 -2.44 -2.49 -12.16
C CYS A 112 -2.82 -3.57 -11.14
N TYR A 113 -3.94 -3.32 -10.47
CA TYR A 113 -4.62 -4.25 -9.57
C TYR A 113 -4.54 -5.70 -10.05
N GLY A 114 -4.09 -6.62 -9.19
CA GLY A 114 -4.06 -8.05 -9.52
C GLY A 114 -2.79 -8.54 -10.21
N ILE A 115 -1.80 -7.68 -10.40
CA ILE A 115 -0.41 -8.10 -10.64
C ILE A 115 0.21 -8.51 -9.29
N PRO A 116 0.90 -9.67 -9.19
CA PRO A 116 1.60 -10.06 -7.97
C PRO A 116 2.52 -8.96 -7.42
N SER A 117 2.66 -8.92 -6.10
CA SER A 117 3.55 -7.95 -5.43
C SER A 117 4.80 -8.57 -4.87
N ARG A 118 4.78 -9.88 -4.62
CA ARG A 118 5.87 -10.60 -3.96
C ARG A 118 6.41 -11.76 -4.76
N ILE A 119 7.72 -11.90 -4.72
CA ILE A 119 8.49 -13.04 -5.22
C ILE A 119 9.02 -13.78 -4.00
N SER A 120 8.55 -15.00 -3.77
CA SER A 120 9.06 -15.91 -2.75
C SER A 120 10.48 -16.32 -3.10
N TYR A 121 11.40 -16.07 -2.17
CA TYR A 121 12.80 -16.40 -2.33
C TYR A 121 13.39 -17.00 -1.04
N GLN A 122 13.76 -18.29 -1.11
CA GLN A 122 14.19 -19.10 0.04
C GLN A 122 13.19 -19.04 1.22
N SER A 123 13.48 -19.74 2.33
CA SER A 123 12.49 -19.98 3.39
C SER A 123 12.00 -18.72 4.13
N ASN A 124 12.69 -17.56 4.01
CA ASN A 124 12.49 -16.42 4.92
C ASN A 124 12.61 -15.01 4.28
N TYR A 125 12.75 -14.84 2.95
CA TYR A 125 12.94 -13.52 2.34
C TYR A 125 12.11 -13.33 1.06
N ASP A 126 10.95 -12.67 1.16
CA ASP A 126 10.20 -12.27 -0.04
C ASP A 126 10.74 -10.96 -0.64
N MET A 127 10.73 -10.87 -1.97
CA MET A 127 11.11 -9.67 -2.73
C MET A 127 9.90 -8.98 -3.38
N SER A 128 10.07 -7.71 -3.74
CA SER A 128 9.13 -6.88 -4.49
C SER A 128 9.25 -7.13 -5.97
N VAL A 129 8.10 -7.42 -6.60
CA VAL A 129 7.99 -7.36 -8.06
C VAL A 129 8.36 -5.96 -8.55
N ASP A 130 7.93 -4.91 -7.86
CA ASP A 130 8.16 -3.51 -8.23
C ASP A 130 9.65 -3.16 -8.22
N ALA A 131 10.35 -3.51 -7.14
CA ALA A 131 11.78 -3.25 -7.02
C ALA A 131 12.61 -4.06 -8.04
N ALA A 132 12.22 -5.31 -8.30
CA ALA A 132 12.87 -6.13 -9.31
C ALA A 132 12.68 -5.54 -10.72
N LEU A 133 11.49 -5.03 -11.04
CA LEU A 133 11.20 -4.38 -12.32
C LEU A 133 11.92 -3.03 -12.48
N ALA A 134 12.18 -2.28 -11.40
CA ALA A 134 12.93 -1.03 -11.46
C ALA A 134 14.37 -1.21 -11.99
N LEU A 135 14.93 -2.41 -11.79
CA LEU A 135 16.27 -2.81 -12.22
C LEU A 135 16.27 -3.70 -13.47
N LEU A 136 15.11 -3.91 -14.12
CA LEU A 136 14.98 -4.75 -15.31
C LEU A 136 15.85 -4.24 -16.46
N GLY A 137 16.51 -5.15 -17.18
CA GLY A 137 17.37 -4.82 -18.33
C GLY A 137 18.85 -4.63 -18.00
N ASN A 138 19.24 -4.68 -16.72
CA ASN A 138 20.65 -4.78 -16.35
C ASN A 138 21.23 -6.15 -16.75
N PRO A 139 22.56 -6.27 -16.98
CA PRO A 139 23.19 -7.56 -17.26
C PRO A 139 22.86 -8.60 -16.18
N GLY A 140 22.36 -9.76 -16.60
CA GLY A 140 21.90 -10.80 -15.67
C GLY A 140 20.52 -10.55 -15.07
N VAL A 141 19.76 -9.53 -15.50
CA VAL A 141 18.40 -9.25 -15.02
C VAL A 141 17.36 -9.42 -16.14
N PRO A 142 16.40 -10.34 -15.99
CA PRO A 142 16.21 -11.20 -14.82
C PRO A 142 17.04 -12.50 -14.98
N ASP A 143 17.65 -13.01 -13.90
CA ASP A 143 18.42 -14.26 -13.97
C ASP A 143 17.49 -15.47 -13.79
N ALA A 144 17.77 -16.56 -14.51
CA ALA A 144 16.94 -17.76 -14.47
C ALA A 144 16.91 -18.42 -13.08
N GLN A 145 17.85 -18.08 -12.21
CA GLN A 145 18.07 -18.66 -10.89
C GLN A 145 17.54 -17.80 -9.74
N GLY A 146 17.14 -16.54 -9.97
CA GLY A 146 16.74 -15.62 -8.90
C GLY A 146 17.91 -15.16 -8.00
N GLU A 147 19.16 -15.35 -8.41
CA GLU A 147 20.37 -14.99 -7.64
C GLU A 147 20.54 -13.47 -7.46
N PHE A 148 19.77 -12.67 -8.21
CA PHE A 148 19.56 -11.23 -8.01
C PHE A 148 19.32 -10.82 -6.54
N ALA A 149 18.66 -11.65 -5.73
CA ALA A 149 18.37 -11.32 -4.33
C ALA A 149 19.57 -11.50 -3.39
N ARG A 150 20.39 -12.53 -3.66
CA ARG A 150 21.35 -13.12 -2.72
C ARG A 150 22.55 -12.23 -2.44
N HIS A 151 22.93 -11.42 -3.42
CA HIS A 151 24.15 -10.64 -3.38
C HIS A 151 23.91 -9.14 -3.13
N TRP A 152 22.66 -8.63 -3.19
CA TRP A 152 22.43 -7.19 -3.43
C TRP A 152 21.29 -6.53 -2.66
N GLY A 153 20.26 -7.33 -2.32
CA GLY A 153 18.89 -6.84 -2.17
C GLY A 153 18.59 -5.91 -0.99
N ILE A 154 19.54 -5.65 -0.10
CA ILE A 154 19.28 -4.79 1.08
C ILE A 154 20.17 -3.55 1.10
N ASN A 155 21.30 -3.53 0.38
CA ASN A 155 22.35 -2.55 0.66
C ASN A 155 22.82 -1.67 -0.50
N SER A 156 22.43 -1.92 -1.75
CA SER A 156 22.87 -1.06 -2.85
C SER A 156 22.20 0.32 -2.78
N ALA A 157 23.02 1.36 -2.59
CA ALA A 157 22.56 2.74 -2.49
C ALA A 157 21.83 3.14 -3.78
N ASN A 158 20.64 3.68 -3.66
CA ASN A 158 19.91 4.17 -4.81
C ASN A 158 20.65 5.38 -5.41
N PRO A 159 21.15 5.31 -6.66
CA PRO A 159 21.88 6.42 -7.27
C PRO A 159 20.99 7.64 -7.50
N TYR A 160 19.65 7.47 -7.49
CA TYR A 160 18.68 8.55 -7.61
C TYR A 160 18.29 9.19 -6.28
N CYS A 161 18.68 8.59 -5.15
CA CYS A 161 18.34 9.13 -3.83
C CYS A 161 18.93 10.53 -3.63
N GLY A 162 18.09 11.47 -3.19
CA GLY A 162 18.47 12.85 -2.91
C GLY A 162 18.78 13.71 -4.14
N LYS A 163 18.72 13.14 -5.35
CA LYS A 163 18.93 13.90 -6.59
C LYS A 163 17.84 14.95 -6.80
N ASP A 164 18.15 15.97 -7.58
CA ASP A 164 17.28 17.10 -7.90
C ASP A 164 17.25 17.30 -9.42
N ILE A 165 16.92 16.23 -10.14
CA ILE A 165 16.89 16.13 -11.60
C ILE A 165 15.77 15.18 -12.01
N ASP A 166 15.08 15.46 -13.11
CA ASP A 166 14.03 14.58 -13.61
C ASP A 166 14.59 13.20 -13.97
N PHE A 167 13.74 12.18 -13.89
CA PHE A 167 14.21 10.82 -14.04
C PHE A 167 14.70 10.50 -15.46
N GLY A 168 14.11 11.11 -16.50
CA GLY A 168 14.55 10.92 -17.88
C GLY A 168 16.00 11.36 -18.07
N THR A 169 16.32 12.59 -17.66
CA THR A 169 17.67 13.13 -17.72
C THR A 169 18.63 12.37 -16.80
N PHE A 170 18.19 12.01 -15.59
CA PHE A 170 19.01 11.21 -14.67
C PHE A 170 19.34 9.84 -15.25
N LYS A 171 18.36 9.14 -15.82
CA LYS A 171 18.48 7.77 -16.34
C LYS A 171 19.61 7.65 -17.36
N ASP A 172 19.76 8.66 -18.21
CA ASP A 172 20.77 8.72 -19.27
C ASP A 172 22.11 9.32 -18.78
N SER A 173 22.14 9.92 -17.59
CA SER A 173 23.33 10.52 -17.02
C SER A 173 24.37 9.48 -16.55
N ALA A 174 25.62 9.92 -16.41
CA ALA A 174 26.68 9.13 -15.81
C ALA A 174 26.48 8.88 -14.29
N GLU A 175 25.61 9.66 -13.64
CA GLU A 175 25.29 9.50 -12.21
C GLU A 175 24.38 8.31 -11.95
N ASN A 176 23.65 7.82 -12.96
CA ASN A 176 22.89 6.58 -12.88
C ASN A 176 23.84 5.38 -12.98
N SER A 177 24.57 5.17 -11.89
CA SER A 177 25.62 4.16 -11.78
C SER A 177 25.55 3.51 -10.40
N LEU A 178 25.07 2.28 -10.38
CA LEU A 178 24.99 1.43 -9.21
C LEU A 178 26.13 0.40 -9.27
N ARG A 179 27.12 0.51 -8.38
CA ARG A 179 28.19 -0.47 -8.30
C ARG A 179 27.73 -1.73 -7.60
N VAL A 180 27.99 -2.86 -8.25
CA VAL A 180 27.49 -4.17 -7.89
C VAL A 180 28.68 -5.15 -8.00
N THR A 181 29.30 -5.66 -6.92
CA THR A 181 30.17 -6.90 -6.87
C THR A 181 29.52 -8.35 -6.79
N GLN A 182 29.30 -9.06 -7.91
CA GLN A 182 28.63 -10.39 -7.98
C GLN A 182 29.67 -11.51 -7.94
N ASP A 183 29.65 -12.41 -6.95
CA ASP A 183 30.61 -13.52 -6.90
C ASP A 183 32.08 -13.07 -7.09
N GLY A 184 32.42 -11.86 -6.61
CA GLY A 184 33.73 -11.23 -6.78
C GLY A 184 33.93 -10.41 -8.07
N VAL A 185 32.95 -10.36 -8.98
CA VAL A 185 32.97 -9.61 -10.24
C VAL A 185 32.20 -8.29 -10.11
N ALA A 186 32.88 -7.16 -10.26
CA ALA A 186 32.22 -5.86 -10.29
C ALA A 186 31.48 -5.63 -11.63
N ALA A 187 30.18 -5.40 -11.54
CA ALA A 187 29.31 -4.87 -12.59
C ALA A 187 28.80 -3.47 -12.21
N THR A 188 28.41 -2.71 -13.22
CA THR A 188 27.72 -1.42 -13.05
C THR A 188 26.30 -1.58 -13.56
N TRP A 189 25.34 -1.40 -12.66
CA TRP A 189 23.92 -1.41 -12.97
C TRP A 189 23.37 0.01 -13.03
N LYS A 190 22.15 0.12 -13.53
CA LYS A 190 21.37 1.35 -13.63
C LYS A 190 19.99 1.18 -13.01
N LEU A 191 19.44 2.25 -12.44
CA LEU A 191 18.00 2.37 -12.23
C LEU A 191 17.37 2.67 -13.59
N ASN A 192 16.61 1.72 -14.14
CA ASN A 192 16.10 1.82 -15.51
C ASN A 192 14.67 2.36 -15.57
N TYR A 193 13.89 2.10 -14.52
CA TYR A 193 12.46 2.48 -14.46
C TYR A 193 12.06 2.90 -13.05
N LEU A 194 11.12 3.85 -12.97
CA LEU A 194 10.37 4.11 -11.74
C LEU A 194 9.08 3.31 -11.79
N VAL A 195 8.88 2.40 -10.83
CA VAL A 195 7.74 1.48 -10.82
C VAL A 195 6.75 1.90 -9.75
N THR A 196 5.49 2.09 -10.15
CA THR A 196 4.39 2.35 -9.22
C THR A 196 3.24 1.36 -9.42
N ARG A 197 2.26 1.41 -8.51
CA ARG A 197 1.15 0.47 -8.46
C ARG A 197 -0.19 1.16 -8.23
N LEU A 198 -1.20 0.74 -9.00
CA LEU A 198 -2.60 1.10 -8.83
C LEU A 198 -3.36 -0.09 -8.22
N ASP A 199 -3.15 -0.32 -6.93
CA ASP A 199 -3.70 -1.44 -6.17
C ASP A 199 -4.08 -0.98 -4.75
N ALA A 200 -5.06 -1.64 -4.14
CA ALA A 200 -5.59 -1.37 -2.81
C ALA A 200 -6.52 -2.52 -2.39
N TYR A 201 -7.05 -2.49 -1.16
CA TYR A 201 -7.74 -3.66 -0.59
C TYR A 201 -9.17 -3.88 -1.08
N SER A 202 -9.84 -2.87 -1.64
CA SER A 202 -11.26 -3.01 -2.02
C SER A 202 -11.42 -4.04 -3.12
N GLN A 203 -12.52 -4.77 -3.02
CA GLN A 203 -12.90 -5.74 -4.03
C GLN A 203 -13.65 -5.03 -5.17
N PRO A 204 -13.53 -5.50 -6.42
CA PRO A 204 -14.36 -5.02 -7.52
C PRO A 204 -15.85 -5.19 -7.17
N THR A 205 -16.63 -4.10 -7.19
CA THR A 205 -18.09 -4.16 -7.00
C THR A 205 -18.76 -4.32 -8.35
N VAL A 206 -19.46 -5.44 -8.56
CA VAL A 206 -20.02 -5.82 -9.86
C VAL A 206 -21.01 -4.75 -10.34
N ASN A 207 -20.68 -4.05 -11.43
CA ASN A 207 -21.63 -3.19 -12.16
C ASN A 207 -22.42 -4.01 -13.18
N VAL A 208 -23.59 -3.47 -13.57
CA VAL A 208 -24.60 -4.08 -14.49
C VAL A 208 -24.04 -4.43 -15.89
N ASN A 209 -22.82 -4.03 -16.23
CA ASN A 209 -22.14 -4.36 -17.50
C ASN A 209 -20.90 -5.28 -17.34
N GLY A 210 -20.70 -5.91 -16.18
CA GLY A 210 -19.70 -6.97 -15.99
C GLY A 210 -18.24 -6.54 -15.82
N THR A 211 -17.96 -5.23 -15.72
CA THR A 211 -16.62 -4.68 -15.47
C THR A 211 -16.64 -3.75 -14.26
N ALA A 212 -15.80 -4.02 -13.27
CA ALA A 212 -15.77 -3.34 -11.99
C ALA A 212 -14.34 -2.91 -11.63
N ILE A 213 -14.13 -1.63 -11.36
CA ILE A 213 -12.88 -1.10 -10.81
C ILE A 213 -13.02 -1.10 -9.29
N PRO A 214 -12.01 -1.56 -8.51
CA PRO A 214 -12.01 -1.38 -7.06
C PRO A 214 -12.23 0.08 -6.67
N ARG A 215 -13.11 0.34 -5.70
CA ARG A 215 -13.55 1.69 -5.33
C ARG A 215 -12.37 2.59 -4.94
N ASP A 216 -11.50 2.09 -4.08
CA ASP A 216 -10.32 2.79 -3.58
C ASP A 216 -9.26 3.03 -4.67
N VAL A 217 -9.04 2.07 -5.57
CA VAL A 217 -8.15 2.25 -6.74
C VAL A 217 -8.71 3.33 -7.67
N LYS A 218 -10.02 3.30 -7.97
CA LYS A 218 -10.66 4.36 -8.78
C LYS A 218 -10.49 5.72 -8.10
N ALA A 219 -10.80 5.80 -6.81
CA ALA A 219 -10.71 7.04 -6.05
C ALA A 219 -9.28 7.56 -5.92
N MET A 220 -8.29 6.67 -5.79
CA MET A 220 -6.86 7.02 -5.84
C MET A 220 -6.53 7.73 -7.15
N ILE A 221 -6.89 7.13 -8.30
CA ILE A 221 -6.67 7.71 -9.63
C ILE A 221 -7.39 9.06 -9.76
N ASP A 222 -8.66 9.14 -9.38
CA ASP A 222 -9.47 10.35 -9.48
C ASP A 222 -8.85 11.50 -8.68
N ARG A 223 -8.39 11.23 -7.46
CA ARG A 223 -7.72 12.23 -6.62
C ARG A 223 -6.33 12.62 -7.17
N SER A 224 -5.61 11.68 -7.77
CA SER A 224 -4.32 11.97 -8.43
C SER A 224 -4.46 12.85 -9.66
N VAL A 225 -5.53 12.67 -10.43
CA VAL A 225 -5.86 13.51 -11.60
C VAL A 225 -6.35 14.88 -11.16
N ALA A 226 -7.18 14.92 -10.12
CA ALA A 226 -7.69 16.15 -9.53
C ALA A 226 -6.70 16.84 -8.58
N ALA A 227 -5.43 16.41 -8.57
CA ALA A 227 -4.43 16.87 -7.60
C ALA A 227 -4.24 18.39 -7.63
N LYS A 228 -4.13 19.01 -6.45
CA LYS A 228 -4.01 20.46 -6.30
C LYS A 228 -2.84 20.83 -5.39
N ALA A 229 -2.07 21.84 -5.80
CA ALA A 229 -1.11 22.48 -4.91
C ALA A 229 -1.81 23.08 -3.69
N GLY A 230 -1.14 23.02 -2.54
CA GLY A 230 -1.61 23.60 -1.28
C GLY A 230 -1.60 22.58 -0.15
N GLY A 231 -2.31 22.90 0.92
CA GLY A 231 -2.47 22.01 2.07
C GLY A 231 -1.27 21.95 3.02
N LYS A 232 -1.34 20.99 3.94
CA LYS A 232 -0.42 20.80 5.05
C LYS A 232 0.42 19.56 4.89
N PHE A 233 1.71 19.68 5.23
CA PHE A 233 2.58 18.55 5.50
C PHE A 233 2.53 18.25 7.00
N VAL A 234 1.85 17.18 7.37
CA VAL A 234 1.71 16.71 8.74
C VAL A 234 2.85 15.75 9.06
N VAL A 235 3.63 16.08 10.08
CA VAL A 235 4.81 15.34 10.52
C VAL A 235 4.54 14.83 11.93
N ASP A 236 4.18 13.56 12.01
CA ASP A 236 3.71 12.90 13.22
C ASP A 236 4.87 12.15 13.89
N ARG A 237 5.53 12.85 14.82
CA ARG A 237 6.70 12.37 15.54
C ARG A 237 6.67 12.85 17.00
N GLY A 238 7.30 12.10 17.90
CA GLY A 238 7.48 12.53 19.29
C GLY A 238 8.24 13.87 19.39
N ALA A 239 7.90 14.65 20.41
CA ALA A 239 8.40 16.02 20.60
C ALA A 239 9.93 16.16 20.51
N SER A 240 10.66 15.20 21.06
CA SER A 240 12.13 15.20 21.09
C SER A 240 12.78 14.88 19.75
N GLU A 241 12.03 14.35 18.78
CA GLU A 241 12.54 13.90 17.49
C GLU A 241 12.16 14.82 16.33
N ILE A 242 11.11 15.65 16.46
CA ILE A 242 10.61 16.54 15.39
C ILE A 242 11.72 17.40 14.78
N ALA A 243 12.53 18.06 15.61
CA ALA A 243 13.61 18.91 15.11
C ALA A 243 14.61 18.14 14.24
N SER A 244 14.96 16.92 14.63
CA SER A 244 15.89 16.06 13.88
C SER A 244 15.33 15.58 12.53
N VAL A 245 14.01 15.59 12.37
CA VAL A 245 13.31 15.19 11.15
C VAL A 245 13.15 16.38 10.22
N VAL A 246 12.64 17.49 10.74
CA VAL A 246 12.46 18.72 9.96
C VAL A 246 13.82 19.18 9.40
N ASN A 247 14.91 18.99 10.16
CA ASN A 247 16.26 19.26 9.66
C ASN A 247 16.73 18.34 8.52
N ARG A 248 16.06 17.21 8.26
CA ARG A 248 16.33 16.34 7.10
C ARG A 248 15.53 16.75 5.86
N PHE A 249 14.68 17.77 5.96
CA PHE A 249 13.96 18.29 4.80
C PHE A 249 14.97 19.00 3.91
N THR A 250 15.25 18.40 2.75
CA THR A 250 16.26 18.88 1.82
C THR A 250 15.62 19.74 0.73
N GLY A 251 15.81 21.05 0.78
CA GLY A 251 15.23 22.00 -0.18
C GLY A 251 14.39 23.07 0.50
N ASP A 252 13.82 23.98 -0.27
CA ASP A 252 13.04 25.09 0.28
C ASP A 252 11.58 24.68 0.58
N LEU A 253 11.37 24.09 1.76
CA LEU A 253 10.05 23.92 2.38
C LEU A 253 9.67 25.12 3.28
N SER A 254 10.42 26.23 3.29
CA SER A 254 10.18 27.34 4.24
C SER A 254 8.80 28.01 4.06
N SER A 255 8.25 27.90 2.85
CA SER A 255 6.91 28.37 2.49
C SER A 255 5.82 27.30 2.62
N ALA A 256 6.19 26.04 2.91
CA ALA A 256 5.24 24.96 3.07
C ALA A 256 4.57 25.04 4.46
N ASN A 257 3.29 24.68 4.53
CA ASN A 257 2.57 24.62 5.79
C ASN A 257 2.89 23.29 6.49
N ILE A 258 3.90 23.28 7.36
CA ILE A 258 4.33 22.09 8.11
C ILE A 258 3.66 22.08 9.49
N VAL A 259 2.91 21.02 9.78
CA VAL A 259 2.26 20.80 11.09
C VAL A 259 3.02 19.71 11.84
N THR A 260 3.35 19.99 13.09
CA THR A 260 4.07 19.09 14.02
C THR A 260 3.46 19.20 15.42
N ASP A 261 3.66 18.19 16.28
CA ASP A 261 3.18 18.21 17.67
C ASP A 261 4.34 18.12 18.68
N SER A 262 4.60 19.21 19.42
CA SER A 262 5.66 19.26 20.42
C SER A 262 5.30 18.58 21.75
N THR A 263 4.16 17.88 21.86
CA THR A 263 3.68 17.24 23.08
C THR A 263 3.67 15.71 22.99
N SER A 264 4.11 15.14 21.85
CA SER A 264 4.05 13.70 21.54
C SER A 264 2.62 13.14 21.45
N LYS A 265 1.63 14.02 21.22
CA LYS A 265 0.28 13.65 20.86
C LYS A 265 0.28 13.24 19.38
N TYR A 266 -0.36 12.11 19.09
CA TYR A 266 -0.53 11.65 17.71
C TYR A 266 -1.41 12.64 16.94
N LEU A 267 -0.96 13.06 15.76
CA LEU A 267 -1.70 14.00 14.92
C LEU A 267 -2.78 13.25 14.13
N THR A 268 -4.04 13.45 14.50
CA THR A 268 -5.21 12.86 13.82
C THR A 268 -6.21 13.94 13.43
N GLY A 269 -7.09 13.65 12.45
CA GLY A 269 -8.21 14.53 12.12
C GLY A 269 -7.83 15.85 11.45
N GLU A 270 -6.56 16.06 11.10
CA GLU A 270 -6.13 17.25 10.36
C GLU A 270 -6.84 17.41 9.02
N ASP A 271 -7.20 18.65 8.72
CA ASP A 271 -7.83 19.06 7.46
C ASP A 271 -6.80 19.59 6.45
N ASP A 272 -7.12 19.45 5.16
CA ASP A 272 -6.32 19.88 4.01
C ASP A 272 -4.91 19.27 3.97
N VAL A 273 -4.79 17.97 4.27
CA VAL A 273 -3.50 17.27 4.29
C VAL A 273 -3.03 16.94 2.86
N ILE A 274 -1.85 17.45 2.48
CA ILE A 274 -1.18 17.13 1.21
C ILE A 274 -0.02 16.15 1.38
N GLY A 275 0.55 16.07 2.58
CA GLY A 275 1.58 15.11 2.92
C GLY A 275 1.45 14.69 4.38
N TYR A 276 1.55 13.39 4.66
CA TYR A 276 1.57 12.86 6.01
C TYR A 276 2.76 11.94 6.18
N TRP A 277 3.51 12.11 7.26
CA TRP A 277 4.57 11.19 7.61
C TRP A 277 4.48 10.76 9.06
N GLY A 278 4.60 9.44 9.28
CA GLY A 278 4.74 8.82 10.59
C GLY A 278 5.75 7.66 10.56
N GLU A 279 6.14 7.15 11.73
CA GLU A 279 7.07 6.03 11.85
C GLU A 279 6.66 5.06 12.97
N HIS A 280 6.85 3.75 12.75
CA HIS A 280 6.67 2.72 13.76
C HIS A 280 7.92 1.84 13.97
N MET A 281 8.52 2.05 15.14
CA MET A 281 8.84 1.00 16.13
C MET A 281 8.86 1.56 17.58
N ILE A 282 8.77 2.90 17.76
CA ILE A 282 8.98 3.52 19.09
C ILE A 282 7.89 4.56 19.44
N ILE A 283 7.09 5.04 18.50
CA ILE A 283 6.11 6.10 18.78
C ILE A 283 4.81 5.49 19.33
N ASN A 284 4.88 5.34 20.65
CA ASN A 284 3.80 5.38 21.61
C ASN A 284 2.92 4.11 21.69
N ARG A 285 3.01 3.43 22.85
CA ARG A 285 1.99 2.47 23.31
C ARG A 285 0.55 3.05 23.27
N ASN A 286 0.42 4.36 23.04
CA ASN A 286 -0.82 5.12 22.90
C ASN A 286 -1.26 5.46 21.46
N ALA A 287 -0.53 5.10 20.38
CA ALA A 287 -1.00 5.36 19.01
C ALA A 287 -2.35 4.67 18.70
N ASN A 288 -2.59 3.53 19.36
CA ASN A 288 -3.86 2.81 19.33
C ASN A 288 -5.00 3.57 20.02
N ASN A 289 -4.69 4.54 20.89
CA ASN A 289 -5.70 5.40 21.54
C ASN A 289 -6.33 6.41 20.60
N TYR A 290 -5.68 6.65 19.45
CA TYR A 290 -6.06 7.73 18.54
C TYR A 290 -6.30 7.24 17.11
N THR A 291 -5.78 6.07 16.73
CA THR A 291 -5.91 5.51 15.38
C THR A 291 -6.51 4.11 15.40
N THR A 292 -7.33 3.80 14.40
CA THR A 292 -7.69 2.42 14.05
C THR A 292 -6.84 2.08 12.83
N TRP A 293 -6.02 1.04 12.91
CA TRP A 293 -5.25 0.54 11.75
C TRP A 293 -4.21 1.54 11.22
N THR A 294 -3.59 2.27 12.15
CA THR A 294 -2.63 3.37 11.86
C THR A 294 -3.19 4.47 10.96
N ARG A 295 -4.52 4.55 10.80
CA ARG A 295 -5.21 5.62 10.09
C ARG A 295 -5.29 6.86 10.97
N PRO A 296 -4.71 8.00 10.57
CA PRO A 296 -4.84 9.24 11.30
C PRO A 296 -6.21 9.91 11.11
N PHE A 297 -7.06 9.43 10.20
CA PHE A 297 -8.37 10.01 9.88
C PHE A 297 -8.30 11.48 9.44
N HIS A 298 -7.27 11.81 8.66
CA HIS A 298 -7.11 13.13 8.05
C HIS A 298 -8.12 13.35 6.92
N LYS A 299 -8.47 14.62 6.67
CA LYS A 299 -9.13 15.02 5.42
C LYS A 299 -8.07 15.40 4.40
N TRP A 300 -7.85 14.49 3.46
CA TRP A 300 -6.84 14.59 2.44
C TRP A 300 -7.25 15.55 1.32
N LEU A 301 -6.31 16.37 0.85
CA LEU A 301 -6.47 17.05 -0.43
C LEU A 301 -6.29 16.04 -1.58
N PRO A 302 -6.94 16.26 -2.73
CA PRO A 302 -6.55 15.59 -3.97
C PRO A 302 -5.05 15.77 -4.22
N GLY A 303 -4.32 14.67 -4.39
CA GLY A 303 -2.86 14.68 -4.47
C GLY A 303 -2.16 14.39 -3.14
N GLY A 304 -2.89 14.15 -2.05
CA GLY A 304 -2.31 13.86 -0.75
C GLY A 304 -1.47 12.58 -0.75
N ILE A 305 -0.26 12.62 -0.18
CA ILE A 305 0.63 11.46 -0.07
C ILE A 305 0.89 11.08 1.37
N ALA A 306 0.97 9.77 1.64
CA ALA A 306 1.29 9.24 2.97
C ALA A 306 2.60 8.46 2.94
N ILE A 307 3.48 8.67 3.90
CA ILE A 307 4.70 7.89 4.07
C ILE A 307 4.72 7.36 5.49
N TYR A 308 4.77 6.04 5.64
CA TYR A 308 4.86 5.43 6.96
C TYR A 308 5.98 4.42 7.02
N ASN A 309 6.96 4.70 7.85
CA ASN A 309 8.11 3.83 8.04
C ASN A 309 7.71 2.68 8.98
N THR A 310 7.49 1.48 8.43
CA THR A 310 7.15 0.27 9.17
C THR A 310 7.89 -0.95 8.61
N ASN A 311 8.11 -1.96 9.46
CA ASN A 311 8.82 -3.18 9.09
C ASN A 311 7.98 -4.22 8.34
N ASP A 312 6.69 -3.98 8.14
CA ASP A 312 5.79 -4.95 7.52
C ASP A 312 4.51 -4.21 7.09
N GLY A 313 4.52 -3.49 5.95
CA GLY A 313 3.52 -2.49 5.56
C GLY A 313 2.55 -2.86 4.41
N HIS A 314 2.77 -4.02 3.80
CA HIS A 314 2.68 -4.23 2.34
C HIS A 314 1.48 -4.93 1.73
N SER A 315 0.67 -5.62 2.51
CA SER A 315 -0.50 -6.27 1.97
C SER A 315 -1.45 -5.24 1.35
N TYR A 316 -1.73 -5.47 0.07
CA TYR A 316 -2.77 -4.77 -0.71
C TYR A 316 -4.09 -5.52 -0.65
N ARG A 317 -4.21 -6.45 0.28
CA ARG A 317 -5.41 -7.21 0.55
C ARG A 317 -5.91 -6.82 1.92
N ILE A 318 -7.21 -7.00 2.13
CA ILE A 318 -7.83 -6.78 3.44
C ILE A 318 -7.07 -7.66 4.46
N PRO A 319 -6.64 -7.13 5.62
CA PRO A 319 -6.01 -7.93 6.66
C PRO A 319 -6.86 -9.13 6.99
N LYS A 320 -6.25 -10.32 6.96
CA LYS A 320 -6.92 -11.54 7.40
C LYS A 320 -6.49 -11.84 8.82
N TYR A 321 -7.46 -11.98 9.72
CA TYR A 321 -7.21 -12.61 11.02
C TYR A 321 -7.02 -14.11 10.81
N THR A 322 -6.02 -14.69 11.47
CA THR A 322 -5.94 -16.14 11.59
C THR A 322 -6.89 -16.60 12.70
N TRP A 323 -7.73 -17.58 12.37
CA TRP A 323 -8.72 -18.13 13.28
C TRP A 323 -8.33 -19.54 13.69
N TRP A 324 -8.29 -19.79 15.00
CA TRP A 324 -8.19 -21.15 15.55
C TRP A 324 -9.39 -21.45 16.43
N ALA A 325 -10.12 -22.51 16.07
CA ALA A 325 -11.17 -23.07 16.92
C ALA A 325 -10.52 -23.97 17.97
N MET A 326 -10.76 -23.68 19.24
CA MET A 326 -10.35 -24.52 20.37
C MET A 326 -11.60 -25.13 21.01
N PRO A 327 -11.92 -26.40 20.71
CA PRO A 327 -13.03 -27.09 21.35
C PRO A 327 -12.74 -27.21 22.86
N GLY A 328 -13.66 -26.73 23.69
CA GLY A 328 -13.74 -27.11 25.11
C GLY A 328 -12.46 -26.93 25.93
N VAL A 329 -11.82 -25.76 25.94
CA VAL A 329 -10.77 -25.46 26.93
C VAL A 329 -11.42 -25.37 28.32
N THR A 330 -11.57 -26.52 28.97
CA THR A 330 -11.76 -26.66 30.41
C THR A 330 -10.39 -26.56 31.07
N ASP A 331 -9.83 -25.35 31.15
CA ASP A 331 -8.74 -25.10 32.10
C ASP A 331 -9.37 -25.07 33.50
N ASN A 332 -9.36 -26.23 34.17
CA ASN A 332 -9.93 -26.45 35.51
C ASN A 332 -9.00 -25.94 36.62
N THR A 333 -8.53 -24.69 36.51
CA THR A 333 -7.90 -23.99 37.63
C THR A 333 -8.76 -22.77 38.01
N ALA A 334 -9.17 -22.72 39.27
CA ALA A 334 -10.34 -21.99 39.77
C ALA A 334 -10.29 -20.44 39.70
N ASP A 335 -9.26 -19.86 39.07
CA ASP A 335 -8.96 -18.43 39.15
C ASP A 335 -8.81 -17.70 37.80
N LYS A 336 -9.34 -18.23 36.68
CA LYS A 336 -9.26 -17.52 35.39
C LYS A 336 -10.60 -17.30 34.67
N PRO A 337 -10.79 -16.14 33.99
CA PRO A 337 -11.96 -15.78 33.17
C PRO A 337 -12.10 -16.61 31.87
N ASN A 338 -11.63 -17.87 31.85
CA ASN A 338 -11.44 -18.70 30.66
C ASN A 338 -12.46 -19.82 30.45
N ARG A 339 -13.43 -20.01 31.35
CA ARG A 339 -14.48 -21.03 31.20
C ARG A 339 -15.51 -20.61 30.13
N VAL A 340 -15.77 -21.46 29.14
CA VAL A 340 -16.85 -21.26 28.16
C VAL A 340 -18.09 -22.01 28.61
N LEU A 341 -19.25 -21.35 28.56
CA LEU A 341 -20.54 -21.96 28.88
C LEU A 341 -21.15 -22.62 27.63
N ALA A 342 -21.92 -23.69 27.83
CA ALA A 342 -22.77 -24.22 26.77
C ALA A 342 -23.66 -23.11 26.19
N GLY A 343 -23.92 -23.15 24.88
CA GLY A 343 -24.69 -22.10 24.22
C GLY A 343 -23.95 -20.76 24.09
N HIS A 344 -22.63 -20.71 24.27
CA HIS A 344 -21.85 -19.48 24.09
C HIS A 344 -20.68 -19.67 23.12
N ILE A 345 -20.48 -18.66 22.29
CA ILE A 345 -19.28 -18.49 21.48
C ILE A 345 -18.42 -17.44 22.17
N LYS A 346 -17.18 -17.82 22.49
CA LYS A 346 -16.18 -16.90 23.02
C LYS A 346 -15.17 -16.60 21.93
N VAL A 347 -14.88 -15.33 21.68
CA VAL A 347 -13.76 -14.89 20.84
C VAL A 347 -12.73 -14.26 21.76
N ILE A 348 -11.52 -14.82 21.74
CA ILE A 348 -10.37 -14.34 22.51
C ILE A 348 -9.29 -13.85 21.56
N ASN A 349 -8.45 -12.96 22.09
CA ASN A 349 -7.19 -12.48 21.53
C ASN A 349 -7.30 -11.35 20.49
N MET A 350 -6.96 -10.15 20.94
CA MET A 350 -6.45 -9.06 20.11
C MET A 350 -5.17 -8.47 20.77
N TYR A 351 -4.25 -9.33 21.24
CA TYR A 351 -3.17 -9.05 22.23
C TYR A 351 -3.59 -9.08 23.70
N ALA A 352 -4.17 -10.18 24.17
CA ALA A 352 -4.44 -10.38 25.61
C ALA A 352 -3.16 -10.62 26.46
N SER A 353 -2.01 -10.92 25.83
CA SER A 353 -0.76 -11.26 26.53
C SER A 353 0.16 -10.07 26.82
N LEU A 354 -0.07 -8.91 26.20
CA LEU A 354 0.72 -7.70 26.46
C LEU A 354 -0.06 -6.83 27.45
N ALA A 355 0.29 -6.93 28.74
CA ALA A 355 -0.36 -6.25 29.86
C ALA A 355 -0.47 -4.71 29.71
N SER A 356 0.19 -4.13 28.70
CA SER A 356 0.35 -2.69 28.44
C SER A 356 -0.59 -2.09 27.37
N PHE A 357 -1.53 -2.82 26.78
CA PHE A 357 -2.49 -2.24 25.83
C PHE A 357 -3.75 -1.72 26.54
N PRO A 358 -4.15 -0.45 26.32
CA PRO A 358 -5.44 0.07 26.77
C PRO A 358 -6.58 -0.71 26.13
N ARG A 359 -7.46 -1.26 26.97
CA ARG A 359 -8.36 -2.38 26.62
C ARG A 359 -9.77 -1.92 26.21
N ASP A 360 -10.06 -0.63 26.36
CA ASP A 360 -11.31 0.08 26.08
C ASP A 360 -11.49 0.49 24.60
N GLN A 361 -10.39 0.56 23.83
CA GLN A 361 -10.42 0.91 22.40
C GLN A 361 -11.18 -0.08 21.52
N TYR A 362 -11.35 -1.30 22.01
CA TYR A 362 -12.03 -2.35 21.25
C TYR A 362 -13.53 -2.45 21.53
N ASP A 363 -14.07 -1.65 22.46
CA ASP A 363 -15.46 -1.72 22.90
C ASP A 363 -16.51 -1.39 21.82
N LYS A 364 -16.09 -0.79 20.70
CA LYS A 364 -16.95 -0.49 19.55
C LYS A 364 -16.92 -1.57 18.44
N HIS A 365 -16.08 -2.60 18.58
CA HIS A 365 -16.02 -3.69 17.61
C HIS A 365 -17.24 -4.61 17.75
N GLN A 366 -17.63 -5.19 16.62
CA GLN A 366 -18.70 -6.18 16.58
C GLN A 366 -18.12 -7.55 16.23
N VAL A 367 -18.62 -8.56 16.92
CA VAL A 367 -18.52 -9.94 16.44
C VAL A 367 -19.91 -10.32 15.98
N VAL A 368 -20.03 -10.76 14.73
CA VAL A 368 -21.32 -11.19 14.19
C VAL A 368 -21.28 -12.64 13.76
N LEU A 369 -22.43 -13.28 13.88
CA LEU A 369 -22.68 -14.60 13.34
C LEU A 369 -23.52 -14.42 12.07
N CYS A 370 -23.07 -15.03 10.98
CA CYS A 370 -23.72 -15.00 9.67
C CYS A 370 -24.10 -16.40 9.22
N ASP A 371 -25.14 -16.51 8.38
CA ASP A 371 -25.48 -17.75 7.66
C ASP A 371 -24.58 -17.96 6.42
N SER A 372 -24.82 -19.05 5.68
CA SER A 372 -24.06 -19.39 4.45
C SER A 372 -24.15 -18.36 3.33
N SER A 373 -25.19 -17.51 3.32
CA SER A 373 -25.33 -16.41 2.36
C SER A 373 -24.55 -15.16 2.79
N GLY A 374 -24.09 -15.10 4.05
CA GLY A 374 -23.50 -13.91 4.64
C GLY A 374 -24.50 -12.99 5.33
N LYS A 375 -25.76 -13.39 5.46
CA LYS A 375 -26.77 -12.62 6.19
C LYS A 375 -26.51 -12.75 7.69
N ILE A 376 -26.56 -11.63 8.40
CA ILE A 376 -26.37 -11.57 9.84
C ILE A 376 -27.55 -12.25 10.54
N ILE A 377 -27.25 -13.25 11.37
CA ILE A 377 -28.24 -13.95 12.19
C ILE A 377 -28.15 -13.56 13.68
N LYS A 378 -26.99 -13.12 14.17
CA LYS A 378 -26.84 -12.54 15.51
C LYS A 378 -25.70 -11.53 15.55
N ARG A 379 -25.86 -10.48 16.35
CA ARG A 379 -24.83 -9.48 16.65
C ARG A 379 -24.50 -9.50 18.13
N SER A 380 -23.29 -9.07 18.42
CA SER A 380 -22.79 -8.96 19.77
C SER A 380 -23.21 -7.68 20.51
N ASP A 381 -23.93 -6.75 19.89
CA ASP A 381 -24.41 -5.51 20.53
C ASP A 381 -25.93 -5.51 20.80
N ASN A 382 -26.64 -6.57 20.42
CA ASN A 382 -28.06 -6.72 20.73
C ASN A 382 -28.25 -6.92 22.25
N SER A 383 -29.31 -6.34 22.83
CA SER A 383 -29.61 -6.36 24.28
C SER A 383 -29.71 -7.76 24.91
N GLU A 384 -29.85 -8.81 24.09
CA GLU A 384 -29.89 -10.22 24.49
C GLU A 384 -28.52 -10.93 24.42
N CYS A 385 -27.48 -10.29 23.88
CA CYS A 385 -26.14 -10.83 23.67
C CYS A 385 -25.12 -9.72 23.86
N ARG A 386 -24.57 -9.60 25.07
CA ARG A 386 -23.57 -8.57 25.37
C ARG A 386 -22.17 -9.02 24.93
N ALA A 387 -21.68 -8.53 23.79
CA ALA A 387 -20.26 -8.21 23.67
C ALA A 387 -20.01 -6.95 24.46
N THR A 388 -19.49 -7.15 25.65
CA THR A 388 -18.54 -6.21 26.21
C THR A 388 -17.17 -6.76 25.86
N PHE A 389 -16.36 -6.02 25.11
CA PHE A 389 -14.94 -6.33 24.93
C PHE A 389 -14.17 -6.06 26.24
N SER A 390 -14.59 -6.71 27.33
CA SER A 390 -13.89 -6.60 28.60
C SER A 390 -12.57 -7.36 28.49
N ARG A 391 -11.47 -6.61 28.39
CA ARG A 391 -10.10 -7.14 28.37
C ARG A 391 -9.74 -7.97 27.11
N GLY A 392 -10.28 -7.60 25.95
CA GLY A 392 -9.95 -8.28 24.68
C GLY A 392 -10.64 -9.65 24.52
N VAL A 393 -11.80 -9.81 25.17
CA VAL A 393 -12.64 -11.00 25.10
C VAL A 393 -14.06 -10.57 24.72
N CYS A 394 -14.60 -11.18 23.68
CA CYS A 394 -16.00 -11.05 23.29
C CYS A 394 -16.73 -12.37 23.54
N THR A 395 -17.99 -12.30 23.99
CA THR A 395 -18.85 -13.49 24.14
C THR A 395 -20.21 -13.24 23.48
N ILE A 396 -20.67 -14.19 22.68
CA ILE A 396 -22.00 -14.20 22.05
C ILE A 396 -22.80 -15.36 22.65
N ASN A 397 -23.99 -15.07 23.18
CA ASN A 397 -24.94 -16.10 23.58
C ASN A 397 -25.74 -16.59 22.35
N ILE A 398 -25.73 -17.89 22.10
CA ILE A 398 -26.39 -18.54 20.98
C ILE A 398 -27.43 -19.57 21.41
N SER A 399 -27.79 -19.61 22.71
CA SER A 399 -28.70 -20.64 23.26
C SER A 399 -30.10 -20.59 22.64
N ASN A 400 -30.57 -19.41 22.27
CA ASN A 400 -31.92 -19.16 21.76
C ASN A 400 -31.92 -18.79 20.27
N LEU A 401 -30.86 -19.13 19.53
CA LEU A 401 -30.74 -18.78 18.12
C LEU A 401 -31.58 -19.73 17.24
N ASN A 402 -32.37 -19.17 16.33
CA ASN A 402 -32.97 -19.93 15.24
C ASN A 402 -31.88 -20.23 14.20
N TRP A 403 -31.33 -21.45 14.23
CA TRP A 403 -30.23 -21.85 13.36
C TRP A 403 -30.66 -22.00 11.89
N PRO A 404 -29.78 -21.65 10.93
CA PRO A 404 -30.01 -21.95 9.52
C PRO A 404 -30.24 -23.45 9.29
N ALA A 405 -31.14 -23.78 8.35
CA ALA A 405 -31.51 -25.17 8.08
C ALA A 405 -30.35 -26.02 7.53
N ASP A 406 -29.36 -25.39 6.88
CA ASP A 406 -28.15 -26.05 6.38
C ASP A 406 -27.08 -26.26 7.45
N HIS A 407 -27.30 -25.73 8.66
CA HIS A 407 -26.34 -25.70 9.78
C HIS A 407 -25.01 -25.04 9.42
N LYS A 408 -24.98 -24.19 8.39
CA LYS A 408 -23.79 -23.47 7.97
C LYS A 408 -23.80 -22.08 8.54
N SER A 409 -22.73 -21.73 9.24
CA SER A 409 -22.57 -20.41 9.83
C SER A 409 -21.12 -20.01 9.88
N SER A 410 -20.85 -18.71 9.78
CA SER A 410 -19.52 -18.13 9.90
C SER A 410 -19.50 -17.02 10.93
N ILE A 411 -18.36 -16.84 11.59
CA ILE A 411 -18.11 -15.68 12.45
C ILE A 411 -17.36 -14.63 11.64
N GLU A 412 -17.81 -13.38 11.76
CA GLU A 412 -17.13 -12.20 11.21
C GLU A 412 -16.74 -11.25 12.35
N LEU A 413 -15.51 -10.74 12.29
CA LEU A 413 -15.10 -9.56 13.06
C LEU A 413 -15.35 -8.32 12.23
N ARG A 414 -15.94 -7.32 12.88
CA ARG A 414 -16.38 -6.08 12.26
C ARG A 414 -15.85 -4.91 13.06
N PHE A 415 -15.07 -4.09 12.38
CA PHE A 415 -14.37 -2.97 12.99
C PHE A 415 -15.18 -1.71 12.77
N PRO A 416 -15.43 -0.92 13.82
CA PRO A 416 -16.15 0.32 13.70
C PRO A 416 -15.28 1.25 12.87
N VAL A 417 -15.76 1.63 11.70
CA VAL A 417 -15.07 2.62 10.90
C VAL A 417 -15.71 3.96 11.26
N ASN A 418 -14.91 4.89 11.79
CA ASN A 418 -15.35 6.29 11.92
C ASN A 418 -15.28 7.02 10.56
N ASP A 419 -15.41 6.29 9.45
CA ASP A 419 -15.30 6.83 8.09
C ASP A 419 -16.65 7.35 7.63
N ALA A 420 -16.73 8.66 7.39
CA ALA A 420 -17.93 9.33 6.93
C ALA A 420 -18.43 8.84 5.55
N LEU A 421 -17.59 8.14 4.77
CA LEU A 421 -17.96 7.49 3.51
C LEU A 421 -18.64 6.11 3.71
N PHE A 422 -18.61 5.60 4.94
CA PHE A 422 -19.22 4.33 5.35
C PHE A 422 -20.02 4.52 6.65
N PRO A 423 -21.08 5.35 6.65
CA PRO A 423 -21.82 5.73 7.87
C PRO A 423 -22.48 4.54 8.60
N ASP A 424 -22.68 3.41 7.90
CA ASP A 424 -23.15 2.13 8.45
C ASP A 424 -22.12 0.98 8.29
N GLY A 425 -20.93 1.27 7.75
CA GLY A 425 -20.07 0.27 7.13
C GLY A 425 -18.93 -0.16 8.04
N TYR A 426 -19.12 -1.28 8.73
CA TYR A 426 -18.00 -2.06 9.23
C TYR A 426 -17.13 -2.53 8.04
N ILE A 427 -15.79 -2.44 8.15
CA ILE A 427 -14.93 -3.18 7.22
C ILE A 427 -15.08 -4.67 7.55
N TYR A 428 -15.32 -5.49 6.52
CA TYR A 428 -15.41 -6.94 6.62
C TYR A 428 -14.01 -7.51 6.53
N GLU A 429 -13.43 -7.92 7.65
CA GLU A 429 -11.99 -8.20 7.70
C GLU A 429 -11.66 -9.68 7.69
N SER A 430 -12.53 -10.52 8.22
CA SER A 430 -12.40 -11.96 8.01
C SER A 430 -13.70 -12.68 8.32
N ARG A 431 -14.12 -13.54 7.40
CA ARG A 431 -14.93 -14.71 7.74
C ARG A 431 -13.98 -15.78 8.21
N SER A 432 -14.31 -16.50 9.28
CA SER A 432 -13.54 -17.66 9.72
C SER A 432 -13.46 -18.69 8.56
N PRO A 433 -12.32 -18.80 7.84
CA PRO A 433 -12.27 -19.59 6.61
C PRO A 433 -11.91 -21.06 6.88
N HIS A 434 -11.50 -21.37 8.12
CA HIS A 434 -10.85 -22.63 8.50
C HIS A 434 -11.66 -23.51 9.44
N VAL A 435 -12.90 -23.12 9.75
CA VAL A 435 -13.72 -23.83 10.72
C VAL A 435 -14.82 -24.53 9.94
N ALA A 436 -14.87 -25.87 10.04
CA ALA A 436 -15.96 -26.62 9.43
C ALA A 436 -17.30 -26.03 9.92
N ASP A 437 -18.20 -25.75 8.98
CA ASP A 437 -19.52 -25.13 9.20
C ASP A 437 -20.27 -25.72 10.42
N THR A 438 -20.12 -27.03 10.65
CA THR A 438 -20.73 -27.79 11.75
C THR A 438 -20.18 -27.47 13.14
N THR A 439 -18.95 -26.97 13.24
CA THR A 439 -18.27 -26.71 14.53
C THR A 439 -18.93 -25.56 15.29
N ILE A 440 -19.34 -24.50 14.58
CA ILE A 440 -20.04 -23.36 15.19
C ILE A 440 -21.44 -23.79 15.65
N TYR A 441 -22.13 -24.58 14.85
CA TYR A 441 -23.43 -25.16 15.21
C TYR A 441 -23.34 -26.05 16.47
N ASN A 442 -22.30 -26.88 16.57
CA ASN A 442 -22.09 -27.77 17.72
C ASN A 442 -21.75 -27.01 19.02
N ALA A 443 -21.26 -25.78 18.93
CA ALA A 443 -20.97 -24.93 20.10
C ALA A 443 -22.21 -24.67 20.97
N ARG A 444 -23.43 -24.88 20.46
CA ARG A 444 -24.65 -24.83 21.29
C ARG A 444 -24.63 -25.83 22.46
N GLN A 445 -23.96 -26.97 22.29
CA GLN A 445 -23.95 -28.05 23.28
C GLN A 445 -22.80 -27.92 24.28
N SER A 446 -21.62 -27.51 23.81
CA SER A 446 -20.38 -27.52 24.62
C SER A 446 -19.73 -26.15 24.81
N GLY A 447 -20.21 -25.12 24.10
CA GLY A 447 -19.49 -23.85 23.95
C GLY A 447 -18.25 -23.99 23.08
N ILE A 448 -17.72 -22.87 22.60
CA ILE A 448 -16.46 -22.84 21.86
C ILE A 448 -15.67 -21.55 22.08
N THR A 449 -14.34 -21.67 22.05
CA THR A 449 -13.43 -20.52 22.00
C THR A 449 -12.81 -20.42 20.62
N PHE A 450 -12.84 -19.21 20.06
CA PHE A 450 -12.06 -18.83 18.90
C PHE A 450 -10.90 -17.93 19.34
N ASP A 451 -9.69 -18.30 19.00
CA ASP A 451 -8.54 -17.42 19.07
C ASP A 451 -8.39 -16.71 17.73
N CYS A 452 -8.57 -15.39 17.71
CA CYS A 452 -8.27 -14.55 16.56
C CYS A 452 -6.87 -13.95 16.71
N SER A 453 -5.86 -14.80 16.64
CA SER A 453 -4.47 -14.36 16.65
C SER A 453 -4.13 -13.56 15.40
N TYR A 454 -3.25 -12.59 15.61
CA TYR A 454 -3.02 -11.55 14.65
C TYR A 454 -1.54 -11.51 14.21
N PRO A 455 -1.22 -11.75 12.91
CA PRO A 455 0.17 -11.69 12.44
C PRO A 455 0.64 -10.42 11.68
N GLY A 456 -0.14 -9.36 11.41
CA GLY A 456 0.47 -8.07 10.92
C GLY A 456 -0.44 -6.84 10.61
N LEU A 457 -0.76 -5.94 11.56
CA LEU A 457 -1.78 -4.85 11.51
C LEU A 457 -1.09 -3.68 10.84
N THR A 458 0.22 -3.64 11.04
CA THR A 458 1.21 -3.00 10.20
C THR A 458 1.07 -3.40 8.73
N ARG A 459 0.66 -4.62 8.36
CA ARG A 459 0.74 -5.09 6.96
C ARG A 459 -0.20 -4.42 5.99
N VAL A 460 -1.12 -3.55 6.36
CA VAL A 460 -2.00 -2.87 5.38
C VAL A 460 -1.96 -1.36 5.44
N VAL A 461 -1.01 -0.79 6.17
CA VAL A 461 -0.91 0.66 6.42
C VAL A 461 -1.08 1.47 5.13
N SER A 462 -0.40 1.06 4.07
CA SER A 462 -0.48 1.72 2.76
C SER A 462 -1.90 1.71 2.19
N SER A 463 -2.52 0.54 2.11
CA SER A 463 -3.90 0.40 1.60
C SER A 463 -4.90 1.12 2.50
N SER A 464 -4.63 1.19 3.81
CA SER A 464 -5.40 1.96 4.77
C SER A 464 -5.38 3.45 4.43
N TYR A 465 -4.23 4.07 4.15
CA TYR A 465 -4.17 5.48 3.77
C TYR A 465 -4.88 5.76 2.45
N ILE A 466 -4.73 4.88 1.46
CA ILE A 466 -5.42 5.03 0.17
C ILE A 466 -6.93 5.06 0.36
N ALA A 467 -7.47 4.13 1.14
CA ALA A 467 -8.90 4.10 1.38
C ALA A 467 -9.40 5.21 2.33
N GLU A 468 -8.53 5.78 3.17
CA GLU A 468 -8.84 6.97 3.97
C GLU A 468 -8.92 8.25 3.12
N GLY A 469 -8.13 8.33 2.04
CA GLY A 469 -8.17 9.47 1.12
C GLY A 469 -6.85 9.85 0.47
N ALA A 470 -5.73 9.22 0.83
CA ALA A 470 -4.45 9.47 0.17
C ALA A 470 -4.49 9.05 -1.31
N SER A 471 -3.81 9.81 -2.16
CA SER A 471 -3.59 9.53 -3.58
C SER A 471 -2.35 8.68 -3.86
N GLY A 472 -1.41 8.62 -2.91
CA GLY A 472 -0.20 7.82 -3.04
C GLY A 472 0.41 7.48 -1.69
N THR A 473 1.15 6.38 -1.64
CA THR A 473 1.86 5.93 -0.44
C THR A 473 3.06 5.06 -0.80
N ILE A 474 3.97 4.86 0.13
CA ILE A 474 5.11 3.95 -0.05
C ILE A 474 5.05 2.84 0.99
N SER A 475 5.36 1.60 0.59
CA SER A 475 5.20 0.42 1.44
C SER A 475 6.39 -0.53 1.40
N LEU A 476 6.66 -1.20 2.52
CA LEU A 476 7.73 -2.18 2.67
C LEU A 476 7.19 -3.60 2.82
N LEU A 477 7.66 -4.51 1.95
CA LEU A 477 7.24 -5.92 1.91
C LEU A 477 7.77 -6.79 3.05
N ASN A 478 8.88 -6.40 3.68
CA ASN A 478 9.48 -7.11 4.80
C ASN A 478 10.35 -6.15 5.61
N HIS A 479 10.77 -6.64 6.78
CA HIS A 479 11.62 -5.90 7.70
C HIS A 479 12.95 -5.53 7.04
N ILE A 480 13.22 -4.24 6.93
CA ILE A 480 14.52 -3.69 6.54
C ILE A 480 15.16 -3.01 7.75
N GLY A 481 16.49 -2.99 7.80
CA GLY A 481 17.19 -2.22 8.84
C GLY A 481 16.81 -0.73 8.77
N SER A 482 16.76 -0.05 9.92
CA SER A 482 16.29 1.34 10.02
C SER A 482 17.04 2.35 9.13
N SER A 483 18.29 2.05 8.76
CA SER A 483 19.09 2.83 7.80
C SER A 483 18.57 2.78 6.36
N SER A 484 17.54 1.98 6.10
CA SER A 484 16.94 1.78 4.79
C SER A 484 15.50 2.31 4.73
N PHE A 485 14.99 2.92 5.79
CA PHE A 485 13.69 3.58 5.75
C PHE A 485 13.66 4.76 4.77
N TYR A 486 12.48 5.05 4.23
CA TYR A 486 12.27 6.17 3.34
C TYR A 486 12.58 7.48 4.05
N ASN A 487 13.23 8.38 3.33
CA ASN A 487 13.44 9.74 3.79
C ASN A 487 12.26 10.62 3.35
N ALA A 488 11.22 10.69 4.19
CA ALA A 488 10.06 11.54 3.93
C ALA A 488 10.41 13.02 3.74
N GLY A 489 11.53 13.47 4.32
CA GLY A 489 12.03 14.81 4.09
C GLY A 489 12.44 15.07 2.66
N ILE A 490 13.12 14.12 2.02
CA ILE A 490 13.41 14.21 0.59
C ILE A 490 12.11 14.12 -0.21
N ALA A 491 11.23 13.17 0.10
CA ALA A 491 9.98 12.97 -0.63
C ALA A 491 9.12 14.25 -0.64
N PHE A 492 8.86 14.84 0.54
CA PHE A 492 8.05 16.05 0.66
C PHE A 492 8.70 17.24 -0.01
N SER A 493 10.03 17.39 0.14
CA SER A 493 10.74 18.50 -0.50
C SER A 493 10.69 18.41 -2.03
N ARG A 494 10.87 17.22 -2.60
CA ARG A 494 10.82 17.00 -4.06
C ARG A 494 9.39 17.12 -4.58
N TYR A 495 8.42 16.59 -3.85
CA TYR A 495 7.01 16.72 -4.21
C TYR A 495 6.55 18.18 -4.22
N TYR A 496 6.95 18.96 -3.20
CA TYR A 496 6.69 20.39 -3.10
C TYR A 496 7.46 21.22 -4.12
N ALA A 497 8.65 20.78 -4.52
CA ALA A 497 9.43 21.40 -5.60
C ALA A 497 8.80 21.17 -7.00
N GLY A 498 7.79 20.29 -7.09
CA GLY A 498 7.03 20.05 -8.32
C GLY A 498 7.43 18.80 -9.09
N TYR A 499 8.29 17.95 -8.52
CA TYR A 499 8.54 16.62 -9.09
C TYR A 499 7.30 15.75 -8.99
N SER A 500 7.20 14.78 -9.90
CA SER A 500 6.12 13.80 -9.87
C SER A 500 6.19 12.90 -8.63
N TRP A 501 5.10 12.22 -8.32
CA TRP A 501 5.04 11.30 -7.20
C TRP A 501 6.06 10.17 -7.33
N ALA A 502 6.19 9.56 -8.51
CA ALA A 502 7.17 8.51 -8.74
C ALA A 502 8.60 9.01 -8.48
N GLU A 503 8.96 10.18 -9.00
CA GLU A 503 10.28 10.76 -8.80
C GLU A 503 10.53 11.10 -7.34
N SER A 504 9.59 11.77 -6.68
CA SER A 504 9.68 12.15 -5.27
C SER A 504 9.84 10.93 -4.37
N ALA A 505 9.09 9.86 -4.65
CA ALA A 505 9.18 8.60 -3.92
C ALA A 505 10.54 7.93 -4.12
N TYR A 506 11.02 7.80 -5.36
CA TYR A 506 12.31 7.14 -5.62
C TYR A 506 13.51 7.98 -5.18
N MET A 507 13.46 9.31 -5.24
CA MET A 507 14.49 10.17 -4.65
C MET A 507 14.55 10.01 -3.12
N ALA A 508 13.47 9.59 -2.48
CA ALA A 508 13.40 9.34 -1.05
C ALA A 508 13.75 7.90 -0.62
N ILE A 509 13.88 6.98 -1.57
CA ILE A 509 14.28 5.60 -1.33
C ILE A 509 15.82 5.57 -1.23
N PRO A 510 16.42 5.30 -0.06
CA PRO A 510 17.88 5.32 0.08
C PRO A 510 18.58 4.14 -0.61
N ARG A 511 17.86 3.03 -0.82
CA ARG A 511 18.42 1.79 -1.37
C ARG A 511 17.45 1.16 -2.35
N LEU A 512 17.90 0.63 -3.48
CA LEU A 512 17.01 0.00 -4.48
C LEU A 512 16.64 -1.46 -4.11
N GLY A 513 16.49 -1.70 -2.82
CA GLY A 513 16.35 -3.04 -2.24
C GLY A 513 15.04 -3.75 -2.55
N THR A 514 14.98 -5.04 -2.22
CA THR A 514 13.93 -5.97 -2.61
C THR A 514 12.58 -5.76 -1.92
N HIS A 515 12.33 -4.66 -1.24
CA HIS A 515 11.15 -4.54 -0.38
C HIS A 515 10.28 -3.33 -0.66
N TYR A 516 10.75 -2.39 -1.49
CA TYR A 516 10.06 -1.14 -1.76
C TYR A 516 8.93 -1.32 -2.76
N THR A 517 7.84 -0.61 -2.52
CA THR A 517 6.69 -0.50 -3.41
C THR A 517 6.13 0.90 -3.32
N VAL A 518 5.81 1.51 -4.46
CA VAL A 518 5.25 2.86 -4.55
C VAL A 518 3.83 2.73 -5.08
N LEU A 519 2.84 3.14 -4.30
CA LEU A 519 1.43 3.11 -4.69
C LEU A 519 1.01 4.51 -5.13
N GLY A 520 0.20 4.57 -6.18
CA GLY A 520 -0.29 5.83 -6.73
C GLY A 520 0.14 6.05 -8.16
N ASP A 521 -0.41 7.12 -8.70
CA ASP A 521 -0.16 7.61 -10.05
C ASP A 521 1.26 8.19 -10.17
N PRO A 522 2.11 7.68 -11.08
CA PRO A 522 3.48 8.16 -11.23
C PRO A 522 3.56 9.61 -11.73
N LEU A 523 2.55 10.10 -12.46
CA LEU A 523 2.52 11.45 -13.07
C LEU A 523 1.92 12.51 -12.15
N MET A 524 1.45 12.13 -10.97
CA MET A 524 0.84 13.06 -10.01
C MET A 524 1.87 14.08 -9.52
N ALA A 525 1.67 15.36 -9.84
CA ALA A 525 2.59 16.45 -9.51
C ALA A 525 1.83 17.76 -9.18
N PRO A 526 1.16 17.87 -8.01
CA PRO A 526 0.31 19.00 -7.66
C PRO A 526 1.06 20.35 -7.69
N PHE A 527 2.37 20.35 -7.43
CA PHE A 527 3.20 21.56 -7.38
C PHE A 527 4.01 21.82 -8.66
N ALA A 528 3.76 21.12 -9.78
CA ALA A 528 4.53 21.27 -11.02
C ALA A 528 4.57 22.70 -11.56
N ALA A 529 3.53 23.52 -11.35
CA ALA A 529 3.54 24.93 -11.76
C ALA A 529 4.60 25.78 -11.02
N LYS A 530 5.03 25.35 -9.82
CA LYS A 530 6.03 26.07 -9.02
C LYS A 530 7.44 25.93 -9.61
N SER A 531 7.78 24.78 -10.21
CA SER A 531 9.07 24.58 -10.88
C SER A 531 9.21 25.42 -12.15
N ALA A 532 8.11 25.72 -12.83
CA ALA A 532 8.09 26.59 -14.01
C ALA A 532 8.32 28.08 -13.67
N GLN A 533 8.06 28.52 -12.43
CA GLN A 533 8.22 29.90 -11.99
C GLN A 533 9.63 30.20 -11.44
N SER A 534 10.35 29.21 -10.91
CA SER A 534 11.71 29.41 -10.40
C SER A 534 12.75 29.51 -11.52
N SER A 535 12.48 28.95 -12.71
CA SER A 535 13.37 29.01 -13.87
C SER A 535 13.31 30.33 -14.66
N SER A 536 12.36 31.23 -14.37
CA SER A 536 12.22 32.53 -15.03
C SER A 536 12.95 33.70 -14.33
N THR A 537 13.72 33.44 -13.28
CA THR A 537 14.56 34.48 -12.66
C THR A 537 15.89 34.54 -13.42
N PRO A 538 16.24 35.67 -14.08
CA PRO A 538 17.54 35.80 -14.70
C PRO A 538 18.60 35.65 -13.60
N LYS A 539 19.55 34.72 -13.77
CA LYS A 539 20.77 34.73 -12.96
C LYS A 539 21.39 36.11 -13.14
N ARG A 540 21.44 36.91 -12.07
CA ARG A 540 22.22 38.16 -12.07
C ARG A 540 23.66 37.79 -12.42
N GLU A 541 24.15 38.44 -13.47
CA GLU A 541 25.56 38.41 -13.92
C GLU A 541 26.53 38.84 -12.83
#